data_AF-A0A256Z9W7-F1
#
_entry.id   AF-A0A256Z9W7-F1
#
_cell.length_a   1.000
_cell.length_b   1.000
_cell.length_c   1.000
_cell.angle_alpha   90.00
_cell.angle_beta   90.00
_cell.angle_gamma   90.00
#
_symmetry.space_group_name_H-M   'P 1'
#
loop_
_entity.id
_entity.type
_entity.pdbx_description
1 polymer ?
#
loop_
_entity_poly.entity_id
_entity_poly.type
_entity_poly.pdbx_seq_one_letter_code
_entity_poly.pdbx_strand_id
1 'polypeptide(L)'
;MEMDEVDRGDALRAEVNLIKKSILERFPTFDPEKIYLTPGEVLKALEEDEEIKSFLKMCREHPPTGAGEGVGLLFPDSNYKPLTEESPDKALRNLYTAVKNLRCEDEVIIYILSPMLGIIPPAFIPKTPNVEFSGLFSYQVRRRSLPWNAEAFRKVLDRTAEQVESYLRSHARDHRAWYAIIKKGSIEERIFERVRFEGKFGIRILYEKRPLSSSYLETRGLLSRILEEMKR
;
A
#
# COMPACT_ATOMS: atom_id res chain seq x y z
N MET A 1 23.02 9.08 -39.71
CA MET A 1 22.15 7.95 -39.36
C MET A 1 21.27 8.42 -38.20
N GLU A 2 20.45 9.43 -38.50
CA GLU A 2 19.42 9.98 -37.62
C GLU A 2 18.19 9.11 -37.87
N MET A 3 18.10 8.00 -37.15
CA MET A 3 16.79 7.44 -36.87
C MET A 3 16.19 8.43 -35.87
N ASP A 4 15.38 9.34 -36.41
CA ASP A 4 14.93 10.59 -35.80
C ASP A 4 14.43 10.37 -34.37
N GLU A 5 14.82 11.25 -33.45
CA GLU A 5 14.37 11.22 -32.05
C GLU A 5 12.82 11.22 -31.95
N VAL A 6 12.14 11.72 -32.98
CA VAL A 6 10.69 11.71 -33.14
C VAL A 6 10.12 10.28 -33.26
N ASP A 7 10.73 9.41 -34.08
CA ASP A 7 10.29 8.01 -34.25
C ASP A 7 10.46 7.19 -32.97
N ARG A 8 11.50 7.48 -32.19
CA ARG A 8 11.72 6.85 -30.87
C ARG A 8 10.67 7.29 -29.85
N GLY A 9 10.27 8.55 -29.89
CA GLY A 9 9.22 9.09 -29.01
C GLY A 9 7.86 8.45 -29.26
N ASP A 10 7.48 8.29 -30.52
CA ASP A 10 6.19 7.72 -30.89
C ASP A 10 6.13 6.19 -30.67
N ALA A 11 7.23 5.48 -30.91
CA ALA A 11 7.34 4.06 -30.56
C ALA A 11 7.19 3.81 -29.05
N LEU A 12 7.85 4.63 -28.22
CA LEU A 12 7.75 4.54 -26.76
C LEU A 12 6.32 4.83 -26.27
N ARG A 13 5.65 5.84 -26.86
CA ARG A 13 4.25 6.14 -26.55
C ARG A 13 3.33 4.97 -26.89
N ALA A 14 3.52 4.34 -28.05
CA ALA A 14 2.75 3.17 -28.45
C ALA A 14 2.96 1.98 -27.49
N GLU A 15 4.21 1.72 -27.08
CA GLU A 15 4.54 0.68 -26.09
C GLU A 15 3.89 0.96 -24.72
N VAL A 16 3.97 2.20 -24.23
CA VAL A 16 3.31 2.63 -22.98
C VAL A 16 1.80 2.40 -23.06
N ASN A 17 1.16 2.76 -24.17
CA ASN A 17 -0.28 2.56 -24.35
C ASN A 17 -0.67 1.07 -24.35
N LEU A 18 0.14 0.21 -24.97
CA LEU A 18 -0.07 -1.24 -24.92
C LEU A 18 0.07 -1.80 -23.50
N ILE A 19 1.05 -1.31 -22.73
CA ILE A 19 1.22 -1.70 -21.32
C ILE A 19 0.00 -1.29 -20.50
N LYS A 20 -0.46 -0.03 -20.63
CA LYS A 20 -1.65 0.47 -19.93
C LYS A 20 -2.89 -0.35 -20.27
N LYS A 21 -3.11 -0.65 -21.55
CA LYS A 21 -4.21 -1.52 -21.99
C LYS A 21 -4.14 -2.90 -21.35
N SER A 22 -2.96 -3.52 -21.33
CA SER A 22 -2.77 -4.83 -20.70
C SER A 22 -3.04 -4.83 -19.19
N ILE A 23 -2.73 -3.73 -18.50
CA ILE A 23 -3.07 -3.55 -17.09
C ILE A 23 -4.59 -3.45 -16.92
N LEU A 24 -5.26 -2.61 -17.71
CA LEU A 24 -6.71 -2.41 -17.64
C LEU A 24 -7.51 -3.67 -17.99
N GLU A 25 -7.02 -4.51 -18.90
CA GLU A 25 -7.62 -5.82 -19.19
C GLU A 25 -7.58 -6.76 -17.98
N ARG A 26 -6.56 -6.64 -17.12
CA ARG A 26 -6.42 -7.44 -15.90
C ARG A 26 -7.10 -6.81 -14.69
N PHE A 27 -7.11 -5.48 -14.64
CA PHE A 27 -7.57 -4.66 -13.54
C PHE A 27 -8.43 -3.49 -14.07
N PRO A 28 -9.67 -3.77 -14.50
CA PRO A 28 -10.51 -2.78 -15.18
C PRO A 28 -10.99 -1.64 -14.27
N THR A 29 -10.75 -1.75 -12.96
CA THR A 29 -11.13 -0.73 -11.98
C THR A 29 -10.17 0.45 -11.94
N PHE A 30 -8.94 0.32 -12.47
CA PHE A 30 -7.99 1.43 -12.48
C PHE A 30 -8.43 2.53 -13.42
N ASP A 31 -8.18 3.78 -13.00
CA ASP A 31 -8.32 4.94 -13.86
C ASP A 31 -7.20 4.91 -14.93
N PRO A 32 -7.51 4.88 -16.24
CA PRO A 32 -6.51 4.87 -17.31
C PRO A 32 -5.50 6.03 -17.25
N GLU A 33 -5.93 7.18 -16.72
CA GLU A 33 -5.07 8.36 -16.58
C GLU A 33 -4.11 8.22 -15.39
N LYS A 34 -4.43 7.35 -14.43
CA LYS A 34 -3.67 7.16 -13.18
C LYS A 34 -2.92 5.83 -13.12
N ILE A 35 -2.41 5.39 -14.27
CA ILE A 35 -1.47 4.28 -14.37
C ILE A 35 -0.06 4.87 -14.48
N TYR A 36 0.68 4.80 -13.39
CA TYR A 36 2.04 5.32 -13.26
C TYR A 36 3.04 4.15 -13.39
N LEU A 37 3.84 4.17 -14.45
CA LEU A 37 4.68 3.06 -14.88
C LEU A 37 6.16 3.25 -14.56
N THR A 38 6.55 4.42 -14.06
CA THR A 38 7.92 4.76 -13.66
C THR A 38 7.95 5.45 -12.28
N PRO A 39 9.08 5.43 -11.56
CA PRO A 39 9.20 6.19 -10.31
C PRO A 39 8.97 7.69 -10.48
N GLY A 40 9.35 8.25 -11.64
CA GLY A 40 9.16 9.67 -11.95
C GLY A 40 7.68 10.05 -12.07
N GLU A 41 6.88 9.22 -12.73
CA GLU A 41 5.43 9.43 -12.82
C GLU A 41 4.75 9.33 -11.46
N VAL A 42 5.15 8.37 -10.62
CA VAL A 42 4.60 8.24 -9.26
C VAL A 42 4.98 9.46 -8.41
N LEU A 43 6.23 9.92 -8.47
CA LEU A 43 6.67 11.11 -7.75
C LEU A 43 5.87 12.35 -8.19
N LYS A 44 5.71 12.52 -9.51
CA LYS A 44 4.93 13.63 -10.08
C LYS A 44 3.48 13.57 -9.61
N ALA A 45 2.86 12.39 -9.61
CA ALA A 45 1.50 12.21 -9.11
C ALA A 45 1.38 12.60 -7.62
N LEU A 46 2.34 12.22 -6.78
CA LEU A 46 2.37 12.64 -5.37
C LEU A 46 2.57 14.15 -5.17
N GLU A 47 3.14 14.85 -6.14
CA GLU A 47 3.43 16.29 -6.09
C GLU A 47 2.31 17.15 -6.68
N GLU A 48 1.66 16.66 -7.74
CA GLU A 48 0.83 17.47 -8.63
C GLU A 48 -0.63 16.97 -8.74
N ASP A 49 -0.93 15.70 -8.47
CA ASP A 49 -2.29 15.17 -8.60
C ASP A 49 -3.15 15.59 -7.39
N GLU A 50 -4.12 16.47 -7.63
CA GLU A 50 -4.96 17.05 -6.59
C GLU A 50 -5.88 16.01 -5.91
N GLU A 51 -6.28 14.95 -6.59
CA GLU A 51 -7.08 13.89 -5.96
C GLU A 51 -6.22 13.10 -4.98
N ILE A 52 -5.01 12.72 -5.37
CA ILE A 52 -4.05 12.03 -4.49
C ILE A 52 -3.72 12.92 -3.29
N LYS A 53 -3.40 14.19 -3.51
CA LYS A 53 -3.09 15.14 -2.43
C LYS A 53 -4.27 15.34 -1.48
N SER A 54 -5.48 15.49 -2.01
CA SER A 54 -6.70 15.60 -1.21
C SER A 54 -6.96 14.34 -0.40
N PHE A 55 -6.79 13.16 -1.01
CA PHE A 55 -6.94 11.87 -0.33
C PHE A 55 -5.94 11.68 0.81
N LEU A 56 -4.67 11.98 0.57
CA LEU A 56 -3.61 11.92 1.59
C LEU A 56 -3.90 12.86 2.76
N LYS A 57 -4.38 14.08 2.46
CA LYS A 57 -4.80 15.04 3.47
C LYS A 57 -5.96 14.51 4.30
N MET A 58 -6.99 13.93 3.66
CA MET A 58 -8.11 13.29 4.35
C MET A 58 -7.65 12.17 5.28
N CYS A 59 -6.77 11.29 4.81
CA CYS A 59 -6.24 10.19 5.61
C CYS A 59 -5.50 10.70 6.85
N ARG A 60 -4.69 11.75 6.73
CA ARG A 60 -3.93 12.33 7.85
C ARG A 60 -4.81 13.03 8.89
N GLU A 61 -5.87 13.70 8.46
CA GLU A 61 -6.66 14.59 9.32
C GLU A 61 -7.81 13.89 10.05
N HIS A 62 -8.15 12.67 9.65
CA HIS A 62 -9.25 11.94 10.26
C HIS A 62 -8.77 10.91 11.27
N PRO A 63 -9.29 10.94 12.51
CA PRO A 63 -9.00 9.91 13.47
C PRO A 63 -9.49 8.56 12.95
N PRO A 64 -8.79 7.47 13.31
CA PRO A 64 -9.29 6.15 13.01
C PRO A 64 -10.69 5.96 13.58
N THR A 65 -11.64 5.58 12.72
CA THR A 65 -12.95 5.12 13.15
C THR A 65 -12.77 3.82 13.93
N GLY A 66 -13.19 3.80 15.20
CA GLY A 66 -12.95 2.68 16.12
C GLY A 66 -11.96 2.97 17.24
N ALA A 67 -11.73 4.24 17.60
CA ALA A 67 -10.96 4.61 18.79
C ALA A 67 -11.52 3.89 20.03
N GLY A 68 -10.80 2.86 20.48
CA GLY A 68 -11.22 1.96 21.56
C GLY A 68 -10.42 0.66 21.56
N GLU A 69 -9.47 0.56 22.50
CA GLU A 69 -8.87 -0.65 23.12
C GLU A 69 -8.29 -1.80 22.26
N GLY A 70 -8.50 -1.82 20.94
CA GLY A 70 -8.07 -2.89 20.03
C GLY A 70 -6.65 -2.76 19.48
N VAL A 71 -6.41 -3.52 18.41
CA VAL A 71 -5.15 -3.60 17.67
C VAL A 71 -5.29 -2.94 16.31
N GLY A 72 -4.38 -2.01 16.00
CA GLY A 72 -4.22 -1.47 14.65
C GLY A 72 -3.35 -2.41 13.81
N LEU A 73 -3.92 -3.01 12.77
CA LEU A 73 -3.21 -3.92 11.87
C LEU A 73 -2.94 -3.26 10.51
N LEU A 74 -1.68 -2.96 10.21
CA LEU A 74 -1.24 -2.48 8.90
C LEU A 74 -1.04 -3.69 7.97
N PHE A 75 -1.92 -3.84 6.99
CA PHE A 75 -1.90 -4.90 5.99
C PHE A 75 -1.44 -4.35 4.62
N PRO A 76 -0.60 -5.06 3.86
CA PRO A 76 -0.10 -4.56 2.59
C PRO A 76 -1.23 -4.33 1.57
N ASP A 77 -1.07 -3.30 0.75
CA ASP A 77 -2.00 -2.98 -0.33
C ASP A 77 -2.07 -4.09 -1.40
N SER A 78 -3.17 -4.09 -2.14
CA SER A 78 -3.45 -5.02 -3.22
C SER A 78 -3.69 -4.27 -4.53
N ASN A 79 -3.21 -4.87 -5.62
CA ASN A 79 -3.51 -4.41 -6.98
C ASN A 79 -4.98 -4.69 -7.37
N TYR A 80 -5.69 -5.54 -6.63
CA TYR A 80 -7.10 -5.81 -6.83
C TYR A 80 -7.94 -4.92 -5.92
N LYS A 81 -8.79 -4.09 -6.53
CA LYS A 81 -9.80 -3.27 -5.84
C LYS A 81 -11.18 -3.94 -5.98
N PRO A 82 -12.13 -3.73 -5.05
CA PRO A 82 -12.02 -2.93 -3.83
C PRO A 82 -11.10 -3.60 -2.79
N LEU A 83 -10.61 -2.82 -1.83
CA LEU A 83 -9.73 -3.26 -0.74
C LEU A 83 -10.53 -3.73 0.51
N THR A 84 -11.76 -4.19 0.29
CA THR A 84 -12.70 -4.59 1.33
C THR A 84 -12.82 -6.13 1.41
N GLU A 85 -13.77 -6.64 2.20
CA GLU A 85 -14.06 -8.09 2.25
C GLU A 85 -14.46 -8.70 0.90
N GLU A 86 -14.94 -7.87 -0.03
CA GLU A 86 -15.32 -8.25 -1.39
C GLU A 86 -14.12 -8.29 -2.35
N SER A 87 -12.91 -8.01 -1.87
CA SER A 87 -11.72 -7.94 -2.71
C SER A 87 -11.50 -9.21 -3.55
N PRO A 88 -11.10 -9.09 -4.83
CA PRO A 88 -10.64 -10.24 -5.61
C PRO A 88 -9.37 -10.87 -5.03
N ASP A 89 -8.63 -10.09 -4.24
CA ASP A 89 -7.38 -10.49 -3.63
C ASP A 89 -7.61 -11.55 -2.54
N LYS A 90 -7.03 -12.72 -2.75
CA LYS A 90 -7.17 -13.86 -1.83
C LYS A 90 -6.66 -13.51 -0.43
N ALA A 91 -5.65 -12.66 -0.36
CA ALA A 91 -4.97 -12.31 0.86
C ALA A 91 -5.82 -11.43 1.77
N LEU A 92 -6.43 -10.38 1.21
CA LEU A 92 -7.42 -9.57 1.91
C LEU A 92 -8.66 -10.39 2.30
N ARG A 93 -9.19 -11.23 1.41
CA ARG A 93 -10.34 -12.09 1.76
C ARG A 93 -10.03 -13.02 2.92
N ASN A 94 -8.85 -13.63 2.94
CA ASN A 94 -8.43 -14.49 4.04
C ASN A 94 -8.34 -13.72 5.35
N LEU A 95 -7.87 -12.47 5.33
CA LEU A 95 -7.82 -11.59 6.49
C LEU A 95 -9.23 -11.31 7.04
N TYR A 96 -10.14 -10.78 6.22
CA TYR A 96 -11.51 -10.48 6.63
C TYR A 96 -12.25 -11.74 7.10
N THR A 97 -12.08 -12.86 6.39
CA THR A 97 -12.66 -14.15 6.79
C THR A 97 -12.11 -14.64 8.13
N ALA A 98 -10.81 -14.43 8.39
CA ALA A 98 -10.19 -14.82 9.65
C ALA A 98 -10.68 -13.96 10.83
N VAL A 99 -10.78 -12.64 10.64
CA VAL A 99 -11.34 -11.71 11.64
C VAL A 99 -12.77 -12.13 12.02
N LYS A 100 -13.64 -12.35 11.03
CA LYS A 100 -15.02 -12.80 11.25
C LYS A 100 -15.13 -14.15 11.97
N ASN A 101 -14.29 -15.11 11.59
CA ASN A 101 -14.30 -16.43 12.23
C ASN A 101 -13.77 -16.42 13.67
N LEU A 102 -12.84 -15.51 13.98
CA LEU A 102 -12.33 -15.32 15.34
C LEU A 102 -13.24 -14.42 16.18
N ARG A 103 -14.25 -13.78 15.57
CA ARG A 103 -15.17 -12.83 16.20
C ARG A 103 -14.44 -11.66 16.87
N CYS A 104 -13.44 -11.12 16.17
CA CYS A 104 -12.56 -10.08 16.67
C CYS A 104 -12.68 -8.78 15.86
N GLU A 105 -13.82 -8.54 15.22
CA GLU A 105 -14.11 -7.34 14.41
C GLU A 105 -13.91 -6.05 15.22
N ASP A 106 -14.28 -6.06 16.50
CA ASP A 106 -14.12 -4.92 17.40
C ASP A 106 -12.72 -4.84 18.03
N GLU A 107 -11.92 -5.91 17.92
CA GLU A 107 -10.56 -5.98 18.50
C GLU A 107 -9.46 -5.73 17.46
N VAL A 108 -9.70 -5.95 16.17
CA VAL A 108 -8.70 -5.83 15.11
C VAL A 108 -9.17 -4.86 14.04
N ILE A 109 -8.56 -3.68 14.03
CA ILE A 109 -8.86 -2.62 13.07
C ILE A 109 -7.87 -2.72 11.91
N ILE A 110 -8.37 -3.00 10.71
CA ILE A 110 -7.54 -3.22 9.51
C ILE A 110 -7.28 -1.90 8.79
N TYR A 111 -6.01 -1.58 8.61
CA TYR A 111 -5.52 -0.48 7.79
C TYR A 111 -4.80 -1.04 6.57
N ILE A 112 -4.81 -0.30 5.47
CA ILE A 112 -4.01 -0.66 4.30
C ILE A 112 -2.74 0.17 4.27
N LEU A 113 -1.60 -0.49 4.10
CA LEU A 113 -0.30 0.11 3.88
C LEU A 113 0.01 0.12 2.39
N SER A 114 -0.18 1.27 1.76
CA SER A 114 0.09 1.49 0.34
C SER A 114 1.50 2.03 0.12
N PRO A 115 2.27 1.44 -0.82
CA PRO A 115 3.57 1.96 -1.24
C PRO A 115 3.57 3.40 -1.79
N MET A 116 2.40 3.88 -2.25
CA MET A 116 2.22 5.22 -2.78
C MET A 116 1.43 6.10 -1.81
N LEU A 117 0.36 5.58 -1.20
CA LEU A 117 -0.60 6.39 -0.44
C LEU A 117 -0.37 6.35 1.09
N GLY A 118 0.66 5.66 1.57
CA GLY A 118 0.94 5.54 2.99
C GLY A 118 -0.09 4.68 3.72
N ILE A 119 -0.53 5.10 4.91
CA ILE A 119 -1.56 4.39 5.68
C ILE A 119 -2.95 4.88 5.26
N ILE A 120 -3.80 3.95 4.82
CA ILE A 120 -5.20 4.17 4.49
C ILE A 120 -6.07 3.65 5.64
N PRO A 121 -6.79 4.54 6.36
CA PRO A 121 -7.67 4.14 7.44
C PRO A 121 -8.93 3.41 6.94
N PRO A 122 -9.55 2.54 7.76
CA PRO A 122 -10.72 1.75 7.36
C PRO A 122 -11.83 2.56 6.69
N ALA A 123 -12.17 3.73 7.24
CA ALA A 123 -13.21 4.61 6.72
C ALA A 123 -12.94 5.15 5.30
N PHE A 124 -11.68 5.15 4.86
CA PHE A 124 -11.26 5.67 3.55
C PHE A 124 -10.91 4.57 2.56
N ILE A 125 -10.85 3.31 2.98
CA ILE A 125 -10.64 2.15 2.10
C ILE A 125 -11.60 2.19 0.88
N PRO A 126 -12.92 2.43 1.04
CA PRO A 126 -13.84 2.52 -0.11
C PRO A 126 -13.64 3.75 -1.00
N LYS A 127 -12.95 4.78 -0.50
CA LYS A 127 -12.66 6.04 -1.20
C LYS A 127 -11.26 6.08 -1.79
N THR A 128 -10.52 4.98 -1.72
CA THR A 128 -9.14 4.92 -2.21
C THR A 128 -9.11 5.23 -3.71
N PRO A 129 -8.27 6.19 -4.15
CA PRO A 129 -8.08 6.45 -5.58
C PRO A 129 -7.71 5.16 -6.31
N ASN A 130 -8.35 4.93 -7.46
CA ASN A 130 -8.08 3.76 -8.30
C ASN A 130 -6.82 3.97 -9.15
N VAL A 131 -5.69 4.10 -8.46
CA VAL A 131 -4.37 4.36 -9.04
C VAL A 131 -3.59 3.06 -9.17
N GLU A 132 -2.77 2.96 -10.22
CA GLU A 132 -1.79 1.89 -10.37
C GLU A 132 -0.37 2.44 -10.30
N PHE A 133 0.46 1.87 -9.44
CA PHE A 133 1.80 2.35 -9.14
C PHE A 133 2.90 1.30 -9.43
N SER A 134 2.70 0.48 -10.47
CA SER A 134 3.73 -0.46 -10.97
C SER A 134 5.11 0.17 -11.19
N GLY A 135 5.17 1.49 -11.39
CA GLY A 135 6.40 2.28 -11.43
C GLY A 135 7.31 2.16 -10.20
N LEU A 136 6.80 1.71 -9.06
CA LEU A 136 7.62 1.49 -7.85
C LEU A 136 8.32 0.13 -7.82
N PHE A 137 7.94 -0.80 -8.70
CA PHE A 137 8.51 -2.15 -8.74
C PHE A 137 9.60 -2.24 -9.82
N SER A 138 10.87 -2.16 -9.40
CA SER A 138 12.03 -2.13 -10.32
C SER A 138 12.04 -3.26 -11.37
N TYR A 139 11.61 -4.46 -10.98
CA TYR A 139 11.46 -5.59 -11.91
C TYR A 139 10.43 -5.31 -13.00
N GLN A 140 9.27 -4.73 -12.66
CA GLN A 140 8.21 -4.43 -13.64
C GLN A 140 8.64 -3.33 -14.60
N VAL A 141 9.27 -2.26 -14.09
CA VAL A 141 9.80 -1.16 -14.90
C VAL A 141 10.84 -1.67 -15.90
N ARG A 142 11.82 -2.44 -15.43
CA ARG A 142 12.89 -3.00 -16.29
C ARG A 142 12.37 -4.01 -17.30
N ARG A 143 11.42 -4.87 -16.91
CA ARG A 143 10.81 -5.86 -17.81
C ARG A 143 10.05 -5.21 -18.97
N ARG A 144 9.56 -3.99 -18.77
CA ARG A 144 8.85 -3.18 -19.77
C ARG A 144 9.77 -2.21 -20.52
N SER A 145 11.09 -2.35 -20.37
CA SER A 145 12.09 -1.45 -20.98
C SER A 145 11.90 0.04 -20.62
N LEU A 146 11.22 0.33 -19.50
CA LEU A 146 10.96 1.70 -19.06
C LEU A 146 12.13 2.26 -18.23
N PRO A 147 12.31 3.60 -18.20
CA PRO A 147 13.41 4.21 -17.46
C PRO A 147 13.22 4.09 -15.94
N TRP A 148 14.22 3.51 -15.27
CA TRP A 148 14.27 3.45 -13.80
C TRP A 148 15.04 4.64 -13.23
N ASN A 149 14.33 5.60 -12.64
CA ASN A 149 14.93 6.71 -11.92
C ASN A 149 15.07 6.38 -10.42
N ALA A 150 16.29 6.03 -9.99
CA ALA A 150 16.57 5.66 -8.61
C ALA A 150 16.49 6.85 -7.62
N GLU A 151 16.68 8.09 -8.09
CA GLU A 151 16.49 9.27 -7.24
C GLU A 151 15.01 9.55 -7.00
N ALA A 152 14.20 9.52 -8.07
CA ALA A 152 12.76 9.68 -7.94
C ALA A 152 12.16 8.58 -7.05
N PHE A 153 12.59 7.33 -7.21
CA PHE A 153 12.19 6.23 -6.33
C PHE A 153 12.53 6.51 -4.85
N ARG A 154 13.74 7.01 -4.56
CA ARG A 154 14.12 7.40 -3.19
C ARG A 154 13.21 8.49 -2.63
N LYS A 155 12.92 9.54 -3.42
CA LYS A 155 12.00 10.62 -3.03
C LYS A 155 10.57 10.11 -2.76
N VAL A 156 10.08 9.15 -3.55
CA VAL A 156 8.78 8.51 -3.28
C VAL A 156 8.81 7.78 -1.94
N LEU A 157 9.85 6.98 -1.68
CA LEU A 157 9.97 6.27 -0.41
C LEU A 157 10.04 7.23 0.78
N ASP A 158 10.83 8.30 0.68
CA ASP A 158 11.00 9.28 1.76
C ASP A 158 9.67 10.00 2.04
N ARG A 159 8.95 10.45 1.00
CA ARG A 159 7.61 11.06 1.14
C ARG A 159 6.59 10.10 1.75
N THR A 160 6.56 8.86 1.29
CA THR A 160 5.61 7.86 1.82
C THR A 160 5.96 7.53 3.27
N ALA A 161 7.24 7.43 3.61
CA ALA A 161 7.70 7.23 4.98
C ALA A 161 7.32 8.40 5.89
N GLU A 162 7.45 9.65 5.43
CA GLU A 162 6.99 10.84 6.17
C GLU A 162 5.48 10.79 6.44
N GLN A 163 4.68 10.36 5.47
CA GLN A 163 3.23 10.19 5.63
C GLN A 163 2.90 9.10 6.65
N VAL A 164 3.54 7.93 6.54
CA VAL A 164 3.39 6.81 7.47
C VAL A 164 3.80 7.25 8.89
N GLU A 165 4.94 7.92 9.03
CA GLU A 165 5.43 8.45 10.30
C GLU A 165 4.46 9.47 10.91
N SER A 166 4.00 10.43 10.10
CA SER A 166 3.06 11.45 10.54
C SER A 166 1.74 10.84 11.01
N TYR A 167 1.21 9.85 10.30
CA TYR A 167 -0.03 9.18 10.69
C TYR A 167 0.16 8.42 12.00
N LEU A 168 1.20 7.58 12.09
CA LEU A 168 1.48 6.81 13.29
C LEU A 168 1.77 7.69 14.50
N ARG A 169 2.46 8.82 14.32
CA ARG A 169 2.70 9.78 15.41
C ARG A 169 1.41 10.39 15.94
N SER A 170 0.47 10.73 15.06
CA SER A 170 -0.83 11.30 15.45
C SER A 170 -1.75 10.28 16.09
N HIS A 171 -1.64 9.01 15.72
CA HIS A 171 -2.60 7.95 16.05
C HIS A 171 -2.02 6.80 16.88
N ALA A 172 -0.79 6.93 17.39
CA ALA A 172 -0.13 5.86 18.14
C ALA A 172 -0.90 5.40 19.38
N ARG A 173 -1.65 6.31 20.00
CA ARG A 173 -2.42 6.05 21.24
C ARG A 173 -3.86 5.62 20.99
N ASP A 174 -4.29 5.60 19.73
CA ASP A 174 -5.68 5.26 19.39
C ASP A 174 -5.93 3.75 19.49
N HIS A 175 -4.84 2.96 19.49
CA HIS A 175 -4.85 1.50 19.63
C HIS A 175 -3.97 1.09 20.81
N ARG A 176 -4.29 -0.06 21.43
CA ARG A 176 -3.47 -0.63 22.49
C ARG A 176 -2.12 -1.15 21.96
N ALA A 177 -2.11 -1.61 20.70
CA ALA A 177 -0.90 -2.01 20.00
C ALA A 177 -1.06 -1.85 18.49
N TRP A 178 0.06 -1.68 17.79
CA TRP A 178 0.13 -1.67 16.34
C TRP A 178 0.94 -2.85 15.84
N TYR A 179 0.45 -3.54 14.82
CA TYR A 179 1.17 -4.60 14.12
C TYR A 179 1.24 -4.27 12.64
N ALA A 180 2.39 -4.53 12.02
CA ALA A 180 2.58 -4.38 10.58
C ALA A 180 2.95 -5.72 9.95
N ILE A 181 2.17 -6.15 8.97
CA ILE A 181 2.37 -7.37 8.19
C ILE A 181 3.24 -6.99 7.00
N ILE A 182 4.52 -7.36 7.03
CA ILE A 182 5.50 -6.94 6.02
C ILE A 182 6.20 -8.16 5.41
N LYS A 183 6.25 -8.18 4.07
CA LYS A 183 7.06 -9.17 3.34
C LYS A 183 8.51 -8.69 3.27
N LYS A 184 9.47 -9.56 3.57
CA LYS A 184 10.89 -9.24 3.41
C LYS A 184 11.25 -8.92 1.95
N GLY A 185 12.02 -7.86 1.73
CA GLY A 185 12.42 -7.30 0.45
C GLY A 185 11.34 -6.47 -0.26
N SER A 186 10.21 -6.19 0.39
CA SER A 186 9.10 -5.42 -0.17
C SER A 186 9.35 -3.91 -0.18
N ILE A 187 8.46 -3.15 -0.82
CA ILE A 187 8.55 -1.69 -0.80
C ILE A 187 8.15 -1.17 0.59
N GLU A 188 7.18 -1.81 1.22
CA GLU A 188 6.70 -1.57 2.56
C GLU A 188 7.84 -1.70 3.59
N GLU A 189 8.69 -2.72 3.49
CA GLU A 189 9.89 -2.85 4.33
C GLU A 189 10.81 -1.63 4.17
N ARG A 190 11.07 -1.19 2.93
CA ARG A 190 11.93 -0.04 2.63
C ARG A 190 11.34 1.29 3.10
N ILE A 191 10.00 1.40 3.16
CA ILE A 191 9.29 2.53 3.76
C ILE A 191 9.55 2.52 5.26
N PHE A 192 9.35 1.38 5.93
CA PHE A 192 9.58 1.25 7.37
C PHE A 192 11.04 1.45 7.78
N GLU A 193 12.01 1.11 6.93
CA GLU A 193 13.44 1.42 7.15
C GLU A 193 13.73 2.94 7.17
N ARG A 194 12.86 3.76 6.55
CA ARG A 194 13.00 5.22 6.46
C ARG A 194 12.20 5.98 7.49
N VAL A 195 11.12 5.38 7.98
CA VAL A 195 10.34 5.96 9.08
C VAL A 195 11.28 6.10 10.27
N ARG A 196 11.42 7.32 10.80
CA ARG A 196 12.33 7.59 11.91
C ARG A 196 11.67 7.16 13.22
N PHE A 197 11.61 5.84 13.43
CA PHE A 197 11.09 5.23 14.63
C PHE A 197 12.02 5.49 15.82
N GLU A 198 11.87 6.63 16.48
CA GLU A 198 12.45 6.82 17.81
C GLU A 198 11.72 5.98 18.88
N GLY A 199 11.52 4.67 18.70
CA GLY A 199 10.99 3.74 19.71
C GLY A 199 9.64 4.11 20.39
N LYS A 200 8.97 5.19 19.95
CA LYS A 200 7.92 5.90 20.71
C LYS A 200 6.51 5.40 20.43
N PHE A 201 6.31 4.61 19.37
CA PHE A 201 4.97 4.25 18.88
C PHE A 201 4.64 2.75 18.96
N GLY A 202 5.57 1.90 19.45
CA GLY A 202 5.27 0.52 19.83
C GLY A 202 4.81 -0.44 18.71
N ILE A 203 5.11 -0.14 17.44
CA ILE A 203 4.69 -0.98 16.31
C ILE A 203 5.55 -2.24 16.24
N ARG A 204 4.89 -3.40 16.18
CA ARG A 204 5.52 -4.70 15.99
C ARG A 204 5.47 -5.10 14.52
N ILE A 205 6.64 -5.25 13.89
CA ILE A 205 6.74 -5.73 12.51
C ILE A 205 6.75 -7.26 12.50
N LEU A 206 5.75 -7.84 11.84
CA LEU A 206 5.63 -9.27 11.60
C LEU A 206 6.16 -9.57 10.19
N TYR A 207 7.43 -9.98 10.13
CA TYR A 207 8.07 -10.36 8.87
C TYR A 207 7.62 -11.74 8.43
N GLU A 208 7.20 -11.87 7.17
CA GLU A 208 6.97 -13.20 6.62
C GLU A 208 7.72 -13.55 5.35
N LYS A 209 7.98 -14.86 5.28
CA LYS A 209 8.77 -15.53 4.26
C LYS A 209 8.00 -15.69 2.94
N ARG A 210 6.68 -15.66 2.99
CA ARG A 210 5.75 -15.72 1.85
C ARG A 210 4.76 -14.55 1.97
N PRO A 211 4.02 -14.17 0.91
CA PRO A 211 2.88 -13.26 1.09
C PRO A 211 1.96 -13.90 2.15
N LEU A 212 1.88 -13.24 3.31
CA LEU A 212 1.33 -13.64 4.62
C LEU A 212 -0.07 -14.26 4.66
N SER A 213 -0.67 -14.39 3.49
CA SER A 213 -2.11 -14.33 3.30
C SER A 213 -2.55 -15.18 2.11
N SER A 214 -1.64 -15.97 1.54
CA SER A 214 -2.01 -17.02 0.57
C SER A 214 -2.78 -18.19 1.20
N SER A 215 -2.72 -18.35 2.54
CA SER A 215 -3.40 -19.38 3.31
C SER A 215 -4.25 -18.79 4.43
N TYR A 216 -5.54 -19.12 4.43
CA TYR A 216 -6.48 -18.76 5.49
C TYR A 216 -6.01 -19.22 6.88
N LEU A 217 -5.45 -20.44 6.99
CA LEU A 217 -5.01 -21.00 8.27
C LEU A 217 -3.81 -20.24 8.84
N GLU A 218 -2.89 -19.77 7.98
CA GLU A 218 -1.75 -18.95 8.39
C GLU A 218 -2.24 -17.59 8.91
N THR A 219 -3.13 -16.93 8.17
CA THR A 219 -3.72 -15.65 8.58
C THR A 219 -4.50 -15.77 9.89
N ARG A 220 -5.31 -16.81 10.06
CA ARG A 220 -6.03 -17.08 11.31
C ARG A 220 -5.08 -17.36 12.47
N GLY A 221 -4.03 -18.15 12.25
CA GLY A 221 -3.01 -18.45 13.27
C GLY A 221 -2.25 -17.19 13.70
N LEU A 222 -1.92 -16.31 12.76
CA LEU A 222 -1.30 -15.02 13.04
C LEU A 222 -2.20 -14.14 13.92
N LEU A 223 -3.46 -13.95 13.53
CA LEU A 223 -4.42 -13.15 14.30
C LEU A 223 -4.63 -13.73 15.71
N SER A 224 -4.73 -15.06 15.83
CA SER A 224 -4.87 -15.72 17.13
C SER A 224 -3.70 -15.41 18.06
N ARG A 225 -2.46 -15.45 17.54
CA ARG A 225 -1.25 -15.08 18.32
C ARG A 225 -1.27 -13.61 18.74
N ILE A 226 -1.63 -12.71 17.84
CA ILE A 226 -1.76 -11.28 18.15
C ILE A 226 -2.75 -11.09 19.30
N LEU A 227 -3.94 -11.67 19.20
CA LEU A 227 -4.99 -11.55 20.22
C LEU A 227 -4.58 -12.19 21.56
N GLU A 228 -3.87 -13.32 21.55
CA GLU A 228 -3.32 -13.94 22.76
C GLU A 228 -2.28 -13.07 23.45
N GLU A 229 -1.39 -12.42 22.69
CA GLU A 229 -0.41 -11.46 23.22
C GLU A 229 -1.09 -10.26 23.87
N MET A 230 -2.26 -9.84 23.38
CA MET A 230 -3.05 -8.76 23.97
C MET A 230 -3.72 -9.16 25.29
N LYS A 231 -3.95 -10.46 25.55
CA LYS A 231 -4.56 -10.89 26.82
C LYS A 231 -3.57 -10.94 27.98
N ARG A 232 -2.27 -10.86 27.69
CA ARG A 232 -1.18 -10.81 28.68
C ARG A 232 -0.87 -9.37 29.07
#